data_AF-A0A2G6NGI0-F1
#
_entry.id   AF-A0A2G6NGI0-F1
#
_cell.length_a   1.000
_cell.length_b   1.000
_cell.length_c   1.000
_cell.angle_alpha   90.00
_cell.angle_beta   90.00
_cell.angle_gamma   90.00
#
_symmetry.space_group_name_H-M   'P 1'
#
loop_
_entity.id
_entity.type
_entity.pdbx_description
1 polymer ?
#
loop_
_entity_poly.entity_id
_entity_poly.type
_entity_poly.pdbx_seq_one_letter_code
_entity_poly.pdbx_strand_id
1 'polypeptide(L)'
;MKRYYLKKTGNRAAGGVSVTQVYLLLFAVVLFVSGCGRSSSPPLEKLKTALVNVPSYSILLEDMAEEGSFSKTYFHKYRVIQEDSQWSSDWMEVSKDYYDQYRDFLGMCIYVKTPEKEITEATPPGYAYVGNPRYGEWRQNSSGQTFWEFYGKYALISNLFGGWYRPIYRNDYTGYRNARARHEPYFGRNREYGTRGRVARTVKPNFYSRKQARVSKGKSAFTRKVANRVGRTRTGYRSRSGGVGK
;
A
#
# COMPACT_ATOMS: atom_id res chain seq x y z
N MET A 1 -10.91 -57.69 74.87
CA MET A 1 -9.63 -57.06 75.29
C MET A 1 -9.35 -55.89 74.36
N LYS A 2 -9.56 -54.65 74.83
CA LYS A 2 -9.44 -53.41 74.04
C LYS A 2 -7.97 -53.10 73.75
N ARG A 3 -7.58 -52.93 72.48
CA ARG A 3 -6.28 -52.34 72.11
C ARG A 3 -6.51 -51.01 71.39
N TYR A 4 -6.04 -49.95 72.03
CA TYR A 4 -6.04 -48.58 71.55
C TYR A 4 -5.05 -48.42 70.39
N TYR A 5 -5.47 -47.78 69.30
CA TYR A 5 -4.56 -47.35 68.23
C TYR A 5 -4.10 -45.92 68.49
N LEU A 6 -2.78 -45.75 68.62
CA LEU A 6 -2.12 -44.45 68.72
C LEU A 6 -2.11 -43.74 67.36
N LYS A 7 -2.49 -42.47 67.44
CA LYS A 7 -2.44 -41.41 66.42
C LYS A 7 -0.99 -41.20 65.92
N LYS A 8 -0.75 -41.38 64.62
CA LYS A 8 0.46 -40.88 63.94
C LYS A 8 0.10 -39.62 63.17
N THR A 9 0.60 -38.50 63.67
CA THR A 9 0.54 -37.16 63.09
C THR A 9 1.23 -37.11 61.74
N GLY A 10 0.55 -36.49 60.77
CA GLY A 10 1.05 -36.28 59.41
C GLY A 10 2.21 -35.29 59.36
N ASN A 11 3.07 -35.50 58.37
CA ASN A 11 3.98 -34.48 57.88
C ASN A 11 3.67 -34.23 56.41
N ARG A 12 3.48 -32.95 56.09
CA ARG A 12 3.00 -32.45 54.79
C ARG A 12 4.03 -32.75 53.70
N ALA A 13 3.62 -33.47 52.66
CA ALA A 13 4.37 -33.54 51.42
C ALA A 13 4.28 -32.17 50.72
N ALA A 14 5.39 -31.45 50.66
CA ALA A 14 5.54 -30.30 49.79
C ALA A 14 5.37 -30.78 48.34
N GLY A 15 4.32 -30.32 47.67
CA GLY A 15 4.07 -30.60 46.27
C GLY A 15 5.15 -29.97 45.40
N GLY A 16 6.22 -30.73 45.13
CA GLY A 16 7.20 -30.37 44.12
C GLY A 16 6.60 -30.56 42.74
N VAL A 17 6.66 -29.53 41.90
CA VAL A 17 6.34 -29.63 40.47
C VAL A 17 7.26 -30.70 39.88
N SER A 18 6.68 -31.77 39.33
CA SER A 18 7.49 -32.86 38.78
C SER A 18 8.25 -32.36 37.55
N VAL A 19 9.45 -32.90 37.34
CA VAL A 19 10.27 -32.60 36.15
C VAL A 19 9.46 -32.84 34.86
N THR A 20 8.56 -33.82 34.87
CA THR A 20 7.62 -34.10 33.77
C THR A 20 6.57 -32.99 33.55
N GLN A 21 6.09 -32.31 34.59
CA GLN A 21 5.22 -31.12 34.46
C GLN A 21 5.98 -29.90 33.91
N VAL A 22 7.26 -29.74 34.26
CA VAL A 22 8.11 -28.68 33.69
C VAL A 22 8.35 -28.92 32.20
N TYR A 23 8.60 -30.17 31.78
CA TYR A 23 8.75 -30.51 30.36
C TYR A 23 7.44 -30.35 29.56
N LEU A 24 6.28 -30.69 30.14
CA LEU A 24 4.98 -30.48 29.49
C LEU A 24 4.65 -28.99 29.30
N LEU A 25 5.01 -28.14 30.28
CA LEU A 25 4.85 -26.68 30.16
C LEU A 25 5.83 -26.07 29.15
N LEU A 26 7.09 -26.54 29.11
CA LEU A 26 8.07 -26.11 28.09
C LEU A 26 7.65 -26.53 26.67
N PHE A 27 7.11 -27.73 26.51
CA PHE A 27 6.61 -28.20 25.20
C PHE A 27 5.37 -27.42 24.75
N ALA A 28 4.47 -27.06 25.67
CA ALA A 28 3.31 -26.22 25.37
C ALA A 28 3.70 -24.77 25.00
N VAL A 29 4.76 -24.21 25.60
CA VAL A 29 5.31 -22.89 25.23
C VAL A 29 5.98 -22.93 23.86
N VAL A 30 6.69 -24.00 23.51
CA VAL A 30 7.30 -24.18 22.18
C VAL A 30 6.24 -24.35 21.08
N LEU A 31 5.12 -25.00 21.38
CA LEU A 31 3.97 -25.11 20.47
C LEU A 31 3.18 -23.80 20.33
N PHE A 32 3.26 -22.87 21.29
CA PHE A 32 2.64 -21.54 21.18
C PHE A 32 3.46 -20.53 20.36
N VAL A 33 4.75 -20.79 20.13
CA VAL A 33 5.64 -19.88 19.35
C VAL A 33 5.77 -20.31 17.88
N SER A 34 5.19 -21.44 17.49
CA SER A 34 5.14 -21.87 16.08
C SER A 34 3.94 -21.29 15.31
N GLY A 35 3.46 -20.12 15.73
CA GLY A 35 2.50 -19.27 15.02
C GLY A 35 3.17 -18.12 14.26
N CYS A 36 4.41 -18.28 13.80
CA CYS A 36 5.02 -17.32 12.88
C CYS A 36 4.45 -17.57 11.48
N GLY A 37 3.38 -16.85 11.16
CA GLY A 37 2.88 -16.71 9.80
C GLY A 37 4.05 -16.46 8.87
N ARG A 38 4.23 -17.35 7.90
CA ARG A 38 5.32 -17.34 6.92
C ARG A 38 5.21 -16.03 6.15
N SER A 39 5.91 -15.00 6.63
CA SER A 39 5.89 -13.65 6.07
C SER A 39 6.48 -13.74 4.68
N SER A 40 5.62 -13.89 3.68
CA SER A 40 6.08 -13.88 2.29
C SER A 40 6.67 -12.51 2.04
N SER A 41 7.88 -12.44 1.47
CA SER A 41 8.52 -11.16 1.18
C SER A 41 7.56 -10.22 0.44
N PRO A 42 7.53 -8.92 0.79
CA PRO A 42 6.65 -7.98 0.11
C PRO A 42 6.87 -7.99 -1.41
N PRO A 43 5.84 -7.67 -2.23
CA PRO A 43 5.96 -7.74 -3.69
C PRO A 43 7.15 -6.99 -4.27
N LEU A 44 7.51 -5.82 -3.72
CA LEU A 44 8.64 -5.05 -4.21
C LEU A 44 9.96 -5.82 -4.06
N GLU A 45 10.17 -6.50 -2.94
CA GLU A 45 11.38 -7.32 -2.73
C GLU A 45 11.41 -8.52 -3.67
N LYS A 46 10.27 -9.18 -3.89
CA LYS A 46 10.16 -10.27 -4.89
C LYS A 46 10.57 -9.80 -6.28
N LEU A 47 10.09 -8.63 -6.70
CA LEU A 47 10.45 -8.03 -7.99
C LEU A 47 11.93 -7.64 -8.05
N LYS A 48 12.48 -7.02 -7.01
CA LYS A 48 13.91 -6.68 -6.93
C LYS A 48 14.80 -7.92 -7.03
N THR A 49 14.45 -9.00 -6.33
CA THR A 49 15.17 -10.27 -6.39
C THR A 49 15.13 -10.89 -7.79
N ALA A 50 13.96 -10.90 -8.45
CA ALA A 50 13.83 -11.41 -9.81
C ALA A 50 14.65 -10.60 -10.84
N LEU A 51 14.89 -9.32 -10.56
CA LEU A 51 15.61 -8.39 -11.43
C LEU A 51 17.05 -8.12 -10.98
N VAL A 52 17.60 -8.92 -10.07
CA VAL A 52 18.92 -8.64 -9.46
C VAL A 52 20.04 -8.49 -10.51
N ASN A 53 19.99 -9.30 -11.57
CA ASN A 53 20.96 -9.32 -12.67
C ASN A 53 20.67 -8.29 -13.78
N VAL A 54 19.59 -7.51 -13.65
CA VAL A 54 19.24 -6.47 -14.61
C VAL A 54 19.94 -5.16 -14.19
N PRO A 55 20.77 -4.56 -15.05
CA PRO A 55 21.59 -3.40 -14.68
C PRO A 55 20.75 -2.12 -14.51
N SER A 56 19.66 -1.97 -15.26
CA SER A 56 18.73 -0.86 -15.10
C SER A 56 17.28 -1.28 -15.23
N TYR A 57 16.46 -0.90 -14.25
CA TYR A 57 15.02 -1.08 -14.29
C TYR A 57 14.31 -0.09 -13.36
N SER A 58 13.05 0.18 -13.64
CA SER A 58 12.13 0.92 -12.78
C SER A 58 10.94 0.06 -12.42
N ILE A 59 10.52 0.09 -11.16
CA ILE A 59 9.28 -0.55 -10.68
C ILE A 59 8.27 0.56 -10.38
N LEU A 60 7.21 0.60 -11.18
CA LEU A 60 6.13 1.57 -11.12
C LEU A 60 4.90 0.92 -10.47
N LEU A 61 4.28 1.61 -9.50
CA LEU A 61 3.02 1.18 -8.91
C LEU A 61 1.87 1.48 -9.88
N GLU A 62 1.50 0.50 -10.69
CA GLU A 62 0.64 0.70 -11.85
C GLU A 62 -0.83 0.81 -11.46
N ASP A 63 -1.31 -0.05 -10.58
CA ASP A 63 -2.67 -0.01 -10.05
C ASP A 63 -2.73 -0.56 -8.64
N MET A 64 -3.83 -0.27 -7.95
CA MET A 64 -4.12 -0.73 -6.60
C MET A 64 -5.60 -1.09 -6.48
N ALA A 65 -5.90 -2.13 -5.71
CA ALA A 65 -7.27 -2.54 -5.43
C ALA A 65 -7.46 -2.85 -3.95
N GLU A 66 -8.69 -2.68 -3.50
CA GLU A 66 -9.16 -3.04 -2.17
C GLU A 66 -10.49 -3.75 -2.40
N GLU A 67 -10.58 -4.99 -1.96
CA GLU A 67 -11.73 -5.84 -2.16
C GLU A 67 -12.30 -6.32 -0.83
N GLY A 68 -13.57 -6.74 -0.84
CA GLY A 68 -14.27 -7.17 0.36
C GLY A 68 -15.01 -6.04 1.10
N SER A 69 -16.15 -6.40 1.70
CA SER A 69 -17.03 -5.46 2.40
C SER A 69 -16.83 -5.48 3.93
N PHE A 70 -16.46 -6.64 4.50
CA PHE A 70 -16.33 -6.85 5.95
C PHE A 70 -14.90 -7.22 6.34
N SER A 71 -14.28 -8.14 5.62
CA SER A 71 -12.83 -8.35 5.64
C SER A 71 -12.26 -7.81 4.34
N LYS A 72 -11.25 -6.95 4.44
CA LYS A 72 -10.67 -6.27 3.28
C LYS A 72 -9.36 -6.95 2.87
N THR A 73 -9.26 -7.27 1.60
CA THR A 73 -8.02 -7.69 0.95
C THR A 73 -7.48 -6.55 0.10
N TYR A 74 -6.16 -6.44 0.02
CA TYR A 74 -5.47 -5.34 -0.63
C TYR A 74 -4.54 -5.91 -1.70
N PHE A 75 -4.54 -5.28 -2.87
CA PHE A 75 -3.74 -5.73 -4.00
C PHE A 75 -2.99 -4.58 -4.63
N HIS A 76 -1.76 -4.85 -5.04
CA HIS A 76 -0.98 -3.98 -5.90
C HIS A 76 -0.76 -4.65 -7.26
N LYS A 77 -0.67 -3.82 -8.29
CA LYS A 77 -0.20 -4.21 -9.61
C LYS A 77 0.97 -3.32 -9.98
N TYR A 78 2.02 -3.93 -10.50
CA TYR A 78 3.27 -3.25 -10.82
C TYR A 78 3.53 -3.28 -12.31
N ARG A 79 4.24 -2.26 -12.79
CA ARG A 79 4.86 -2.26 -14.10
C ARG A 79 6.36 -2.18 -13.93
N VAL A 80 7.07 -3.13 -14.52
CA VAL A 80 8.52 -3.14 -14.59
C VAL A 80 8.93 -2.59 -15.95
N ILE A 81 9.72 -1.53 -15.93
CA ILE A 81 10.28 -0.91 -17.13
C ILE A 81 11.79 -1.18 -17.14
N GLN A 82 12.28 -1.77 -18.22
CA GLN A 82 13.70 -1.97 -18.52
C GLN A 82 14.07 -1.06 -19.72
N GLU A 83 15.33 -1.10 -20.17
CA GLU A 83 15.79 -0.25 -21.29
C GLU A 83 14.98 -0.49 -22.57
N ASP A 84 14.76 -1.76 -22.93
CA ASP A 84 14.15 -2.13 -24.22
C ASP A 84 12.79 -2.85 -24.07
N SER A 85 12.34 -3.07 -22.84
CA SER A 85 11.12 -3.84 -22.59
C SER A 85 10.34 -3.32 -21.39
N GLN A 86 9.06 -3.68 -21.33
CA GLN A 86 8.24 -3.48 -20.15
C GLN A 86 7.26 -4.63 -20.00
N TRP A 87 6.91 -4.95 -18.76
CA TRP A 87 5.87 -5.91 -18.45
C TRP A 87 5.13 -5.49 -17.19
N SER A 88 3.90 -5.99 -17.04
CA SER A 88 3.06 -5.74 -15.87
C SER A 88 2.93 -7.01 -15.05
N SER A 89 3.02 -6.90 -13.74
CA SER A 89 2.78 -8.03 -12.84
C SER A 89 1.30 -8.42 -12.86
N ASP A 90 1.01 -9.62 -12.37
CA ASP A 90 -0.33 -9.94 -11.90
C ASP A 90 -0.70 -9.08 -10.67
N TRP A 91 -1.96 -9.17 -10.26
CA TRP A 91 -2.39 -8.60 -8.99
C TRP A 91 -1.74 -9.37 -7.84
N MET A 92 -0.96 -8.67 -7.04
CA MET A 92 -0.24 -9.25 -5.91
C MET A 92 -0.91 -8.80 -4.61
N GLU A 93 -1.35 -9.76 -3.81
CA GLU A 93 -1.92 -9.46 -2.49
C GLU A 93 -0.86 -8.87 -1.56
N VAL A 94 -1.25 -7.86 -0.79
CA VAL A 94 -0.40 -7.15 0.16
C VAL A 94 -1.11 -6.98 1.49
N SER A 95 -0.33 -6.83 2.56
CA SER A 95 -0.89 -6.43 3.85
C SER A 95 -1.48 -5.03 3.76
N LYS A 96 -2.42 -4.72 4.66
CA LYS A 96 -3.01 -3.38 4.77
C LYS A 96 -1.94 -2.31 4.99
N ASP A 97 -0.97 -2.57 5.86
CA ASP A 97 0.06 -1.58 6.20
C ASP A 97 0.95 -1.28 5.00
N TYR A 98 1.28 -2.31 4.22
CA TYR A 98 2.02 -2.15 2.97
C TYR A 98 1.20 -1.40 1.91
N TYR A 99 -0.10 -1.68 1.82
CA TYR A 99 -1.00 -0.90 0.96
C TYR A 99 -1.03 0.57 1.36
N ASP A 100 -1.15 0.85 2.66
CA ASP A 100 -1.24 2.21 3.19
C ASP A 100 0.06 2.99 2.99
N GLN A 101 1.21 2.33 3.11
CA GLN A 101 2.53 2.90 2.82
C GLN A 101 2.63 3.41 1.38
N TYR A 102 2.12 2.66 0.39
CA TYR A 102 2.23 3.01 -1.02
C TYR A 102 0.98 3.70 -1.62
N ARG A 103 -0.08 3.86 -0.81
CA ARG A 103 -1.41 4.35 -1.23
C ARG A 103 -1.37 5.66 -2.01
N ASP A 104 -0.40 6.52 -1.75
CA ASP A 104 -0.30 7.83 -2.37
C ASP A 104 0.54 7.86 -3.65
N PHE A 105 1.22 6.75 -4.00
CA PHE A 105 2.19 6.67 -5.09
C PHE A 105 1.66 5.99 -6.36
N LEU A 106 0.33 5.93 -6.56
CA LEU A 106 -0.25 5.39 -7.80
C LEU A 106 0.33 6.13 -9.02
N GLY A 107 0.90 5.37 -9.95
CA GLY A 107 1.53 5.90 -11.16
C GLY A 107 2.94 6.42 -11.00
N MET A 108 3.57 6.21 -9.85
CA MET A 108 4.94 6.61 -9.58
C MET A 108 5.87 5.41 -9.57
N CYS A 109 7.14 5.64 -9.94
CA CYS A 109 8.20 4.67 -9.72
C CYS A 109 8.51 4.66 -8.22
N ILE A 110 8.30 3.52 -7.57
CA ILE A 110 8.58 3.31 -6.14
C ILE A 110 9.97 2.71 -5.92
N TYR A 111 10.62 2.28 -7.00
CA TYR A 111 12.00 1.85 -7.00
C TYR A 111 12.60 2.05 -8.40
N VAL A 112 13.83 2.54 -8.47
CA VAL A 112 14.59 2.65 -9.72
C VAL A 112 16.03 2.21 -9.46
N LYS A 113 16.52 1.29 -10.29
CA LYS A 113 17.93 0.88 -10.35
C LYS A 113 18.53 1.34 -11.67
N THR A 114 19.71 1.93 -11.59
CA THR A 114 20.58 2.28 -12.72
C THR A 114 22.00 1.82 -12.39
N PRO A 115 22.92 1.76 -13.37
CA PRO A 115 24.32 1.42 -13.09
C PRO A 115 25.00 2.37 -12.09
N GLU A 116 24.50 3.61 -11.98
CA GLU A 116 25.10 4.66 -11.15
C GLU A 116 24.51 4.72 -9.74
N LYS A 117 23.24 4.36 -9.59
CA LYS A 117 22.48 4.60 -8.36
C LYS A 117 21.20 3.78 -8.27
N GLU A 118 20.76 3.60 -7.03
CA GLU A 118 19.43 3.14 -6.67
C GLU A 118 18.61 4.28 -6.05
N ILE A 119 17.33 4.34 -6.36
CA ILE A 119 16.38 5.32 -5.86
C ILE A 119 15.21 4.53 -5.26
N THR A 120 15.00 4.68 -3.96
CA THR A 120 13.94 3.99 -3.20
C THR A 120 12.75 4.92 -2.92
N GLU A 121 12.95 6.23 -3.07
CA GLU A 121 11.94 7.24 -2.88
C GLU A 121 11.04 7.34 -4.11
N ALA A 122 9.73 7.45 -3.89
CA ALA A 122 8.79 7.47 -4.99
C ALA A 122 9.00 8.72 -5.86
N THR A 123 9.18 8.50 -7.17
CA THR A 123 9.46 9.55 -8.15
C THR A 123 8.54 9.41 -9.36
N PRO A 124 8.23 10.49 -10.08
CA PRO A 124 7.49 10.36 -11.31
C PRO A 124 8.33 9.58 -12.34
N PRO A 125 7.67 8.86 -13.24
CA PRO A 125 8.38 8.07 -14.25
C PRO A 125 9.27 8.94 -15.13
N GLY A 126 10.47 8.44 -15.46
CA GLY A 126 11.46 9.14 -16.29
C GLY A 126 12.45 10.03 -15.54
N TYR A 127 12.07 10.62 -14.40
CA TYR A 127 12.93 11.61 -13.70
C TYR A 127 14.28 11.06 -13.23
N ALA A 128 14.35 9.77 -12.88
CA ALA A 128 15.57 9.12 -12.43
C ALA A 128 16.69 9.11 -13.48
N TYR A 129 16.32 9.13 -14.77
CA TYR A 129 17.22 9.04 -15.93
C TYR A 129 17.67 10.42 -16.43
N VAL A 130 17.01 11.49 -16.00
CA VAL A 130 17.31 12.86 -16.42
C VAL A 130 18.67 13.31 -15.86
N GLY A 131 19.45 13.98 -16.70
CA GLY A 131 20.78 14.49 -16.36
C GLY A 131 21.91 13.51 -16.64
N ASN A 132 21.60 12.27 -17.03
CA ASN A 132 22.60 11.31 -17.46
C ASN A 132 22.69 11.29 -19.00
N PRO A 133 23.85 11.61 -19.60
CA PRO A 133 24.03 11.77 -21.03
C PRO A 133 23.87 10.46 -21.81
N ARG A 134 23.84 9.29 -21.15
CA ARG A 134 23.50 8.00 -21.79
C ARG A 134 22.06 7.97 -22.29
N TYR A 135 21.14 8.62 -21.57
CA TYR A 135 19.70 8.51 -21.81
C TYR A 135 19.13 9.67 -22.62
N GLY A 136 19.81 10.80 -22.68
CA GLY A 136 19.29 11.99 -23.36
C GLY A 136 20.12 13.24 -23.11
N GLU A 137 19.54 14.38 -23.46
CA GLU A 137 20.15 15.69 -23.29
C GLU A 137 19.11 16.78 -23.02
N TRP A 138 19.58 17.95 -22.60
CA TRP A 138 18.72 19.12 -22.43
C TRP A 138 18.57 19.85 -23.77
N ARG A 139 17.33 19.98 -24.25
CA ARG A 139 16.97 20.75 -25.44
C ARG A 139 16.16 21.98 -25.06
N GLN A 140 16.20 23.01 -25.90
CA GLN A 140 15.39 24.21 -25.75
C GLN A 140 14.33 24.23 -26.86
N ASN A 141 13.06 24.45 -26.49
CA ASN A 141 12.00 24.64 -27.48
C ASN A 141 11.98 26.08 -28.01
N SER A 142 11.20 26.33 -29.08
CA SER A 142 11.05 27.65 -29.69
C SER A 142 10.50 28.72 -28.73
N SER A 143 9.81 28.30 -27.65
CA SER A 143 9.30 29.17 -26.59
C SER A 143 10.33 29.48 -25.49
N GLY A 144 11.59 29.04 -25.67
CA GLY A 144 12.69 29.29 -24.76
C GLY A 144 12.76 28.37 -23.54
N GLN A 145 11.85 27.40 -23.40
CA GLN A 145 11.85 26.47 -22.28
C GLN A 145 12.82 25.31 -22.51
N THR A 146 13.60 24.96 -21.49
CA THR A 146 14.51 23.81 -21.53
C THR A 146 13.81 22.56 -21.01
N PHE A 147 13.79 21.49 -21.81
CA PHE A 147 13.22 20.19 -21.47
C PHE A 147 14.23 19.08 -21.74
N TRP A 148 14.07 17.96 -21.03
CA TRP A 148 14.90 16.78 -21.26
C TRP A 148 14.36 15.98 -22.43
N GLU A 149 15.20 15.76 -23.43
CA GLU A 149 14.92 14.93 -24.59
C GLU A 149 15.62 13.59 -24.42
N PHE A 150 14.85 12.51 -24.43
CA PHE A 150 15.40 11.15 -24.44
C PHE A 150 15.86 10.78 -25.86
N TYR A 151 17.04 10.18 -25.99
CA TYR A 151 17.54 9.72 -27.30
C TYR A 151 16.61 8.67 -27.93
N GLY A 152 16.61 8.55 -29.26
CA GLY A 152 15.65 7.75 -30.04
C GLY A 152 15.26 6.38 -29.48
N LYS A 153 16.24 5.55 -29.05
CA LYS A 153 15.95 4.24 -28.41
C LYS A 153 15.11 4.36 -27.11
N TYR A 154 15.25 5.48 -26.43
CA TYR A 154 14.51 5.89 -25.24
C TYR A 154 13.38 6.90 -25.56
N ALA A 155 13.12 7.26 -26.82
CA ALA A 155 11.96 8.10 -27.16
C ALA A 155 10.64 7.36 -26.86
N LEU A 156 10.66 6.02 -27.00
CA LEU A 156 9.58 5.12 -26.64
C LEU A 156 9.42 4.94 -25.12
N ILE A 157 10.35 5.40 -24.29
CA ILE A 157 10.23 5.29 -22.82
C ILE A 157 8.93 5.96 -22.33
N SER A 158 8.48 7.00 -23.04
CA SER A 158 7.17 7.63 -22.83
C SER A 158 6.00 6.64 -22.93
N ASN A 159 6.03 5.76 -23.94
CA ASN A 159 5.08 4.67 -24.13
C ASN A 159 5.30 3.53 -23.11
N LEU A 160 6.55 3.21 -22.77
CA LEU A 160 6.87 2.16 -21.79
C LEU A 160 6.29 2.50 -20.41
N PHE A 161 6.28 3.77 -20.05
CA PHE A 161 5.62 4.27 -18.84
C PHE A 161 4.09 4.32 -18.94
N GLY A 162 3.44 3.67 -19.91
CA GLY A 162 1.99 3.42 -19.89
C GLY A 162 1.12 4.67 -19.78
N GLY A 163 1.54 5.79 -20.40
CA GLY A 163 0.83 7.06 -20.36
C GLY A 163 1.08 7.90 -19.10
N TRP A 164 1.90 7.41 -18.16
CA TRP A 164 2.28 8.16 -16.96
C TRP A 164 3.33 9.24 -17.23
N TYR A 165 4.06 9.14 -18.32
CA TYR A 165 5.12 10.09 -18.68
C TYR A 165 4.56 11.44 -19.13
N ARG A 166 5.28 12.52 -18.78
CA ARG A 166 5.10 13.87 -19.34
C ARG A 166 6.48 14.46 -19.62
N PRO A 167 6.61 15.41 -20.57
CA PRO A 167 7.86 16.12 -20.78
C PRO A 167 8.41 16.71 -19.47
N ILE A 168 9.71 16.52 -19.23
CA ILE A 168 10.36 16.95 -18.00
C ILE A 168 11.08 18.26 -18.27
N TYR A 169 10.54 19.36 -17.75
CA TYR A 169 11.19 20.66 -17.87
C TYR A 169 12.25 20.85 -16.81
N ARG A 170 13.24 21.70 -17.11
CA ARG A 170 14.37 21.99 -16.22
C ARG A 170 13.91 22.48 -14.84
N ASN A 171 12.88 23.31 -14.78
CA ASN A 171 12.33 23.80 -13.51
C ASN A 171 11.73 22.66 -12.66
N ASP A 172 11.04 21.71 -13.29
CA ASP A 172 10.47 20.56 -12.58
C ASP A 172 11.56 19.60 -12.11
N TYR A 173 12.63 19.44 -12.91
CA TYR A 173 13.78 18.62 -12.54
C TYR A 173 14.57 19.22 -11.37
N THR A 174 14.69 20.55 -11.28
CA THR A 174 15.26 21.21 -10.10
C THR A 174 14.47 20.87 -8.83
N GLY A 175 13.14 20.91 -8.90
CA GLY A 175 12.27 20.47 -7.80
C GLY A 175 12.51 19.01 -7.39
N TYR A 176 12.63 18.12 -8.38
CA TYR A 176 12.98 16.72 -8.16
C TYR A 176 14.33 16.56 -7.47
N ARG A 177 15.38 17.24 -7.95
CA ARG A 177 16.72 17.17 -7.35
C ARG A 177 16.71 17.61 -5.89
N ASN A 178 15.96 18.65 -5.56
CA ASN A 178 15.82 19.12 -4.18
C ASN A 178 15.10 18.09 -3.29
N ALA A 179 14.06 17.42 -3.79
CA ALA A 179 13.39 16.34 -3.06
C ALA A 179 14.32 15.13 -2.87
N ARG A 180 15.11 14.77 -3.91
CA ARG A 180 16.11 13.70 -3.83
C ARG A 180 17.18 13.99 -2.78
N ALA A 181 17.68 15.22 -2.72
CA ALA A 181 18.66 15.64 -1.72
C ALA A 181 18.12 15.54 -0.28
N ARG A 182 16.80 15.56 -0.10
CA ARG A 182 16.12 15.40 1.20
C ARG A 182 15.58 14.00 1.45
N HIS A 183 15.81 13.04 0.55
CA HIS A 183 15.22 11.69 0.64
C HIS A 183 13.69 11.68 0.70
N GLU A 184 13.06 12.60 -0.04
CA GLU A 184 11.60 12.75 -0.08
C GLU A 184 11.02 12.24 -1.41
N PRO A 185 9.80 11.67 -1.38
CA PRO A 185 9.02 11.45 -2.60
C PRO A 185 8.75 12.74 -3.36
N TYR A 186 8.82 12.70 -4.69
CA TYR A 186 8.55 13.85 -5.55
C TYR A 186 7.27 13.66 -6.36
N PHE A 187 6.25 14.48 -6.11
CA PHE A 187 4.95 14.36 -6.80
C PHE A 187 4.84 15.26 -8.04
N GLY A 188 5.95 15.85 -8.50
CA GLY A 188 5.95 16.95 -9.46
C GLY A 188 5.71 18.30 -8.78
N ARG A 189 6.15 19.39 -9.45
CA ARG A 189 6.07 20.76 -8.93
C ARG A 189 4.66 21.15 -8.49
N ASN A 190 3.66 20.76 -9.28
CA ASN A 190 2.25 21.04 -9.01
C ASN A 190 1.48 19.81 -8.49
N ARG A 191 2.16 18.83 -7.90
CA ARG A 191 1.57 17.56 -7.42
C ARG A 191 0.76 16.83 -8.49
N GLU A 192 1.34 16.76 -9.67
CA GLU A 192 0.69 16.23 -10.89
C GLU A 192 0.61 14.70 -10.87
N TYR A 193 1.52 14.08 -10.14
CA TYR A 193 1.71 12.64 -10.01
C TYR A 193 1.19 12.12 -8.66
N GLY A 194 1.17 10.79 -8.53
CA GLY A 194 0.62 10.09 -7.38
C GLY A 194 -0.90 9.99 -7.42
N THR A 195 -1.47 9.31 -6.43
CA THR A 195 -2.89 8.91 -6.37
C THR A 195 -3.87 10.10 -6.37
N ARG A 196 -3.42 11.29 -5.99
CA ARG A 196 -4.23 12.51 -6.00
C ARG A 196 -3.98 13.39 -7.23
N GLY A 197 -2.91 13.11 -7.98
CA GLY A 197 -2.46 13.86 -9.14
C GLY A 197 -3.39 13.74 -10.34
N ARG A 198 -3.34 14.74 -11.23
CA ARG A 198 -4.15 14.79 -12.46
C ARG A 198 -3.77 13.68 -13.45
N VAL A 199 -2.49 13.30 -13.49
CA VAL A 199 -2.01 12.23 -14.38
C VAL A 199 -2.69 10.91 -14.04
N ALA A 200 -2.76 10.56 -12.75
CA ALA A 200 -3.40 9.33 -12.31
C ALA A 200 -4.87 9.25 -12.69
N ARG A 201 -5.62 10.35 -12.55
CA ARG A 201 -7.03 10.40 -12.96
C ARG A 201 -7.23 10.16 -14.45
N THR A 202 -6.28 10.61 -15.26
CA THR A 202 -6.33 10.46 -16.72
C THR A 202 -5.96 9.04 -17.13
N VAL A 203 -4.89 8.48 -16.57
CA VAL A 203 -4.36 7.16 -16.96
C VAL A 203 -5.17 6.00 -16.35
N LYS A 204 -5.80 6.19 -15.18
CA LYS A 204 -6.51 5.13 -14.45
C LYS A 204 -7.95 5.51 -14.11
N PRO A 205 -8.83 5.82 -15.09
CA PRO A 205 -10.23 6.14 -14.82
C PRO A 205 -10.95 5.01 -14.06
N ASN A 206 -10.64 3.76 -14.38
CA ASN A 206 -11.22 2.58 -13.72
C ASN A 206 -10.90 2.53 -12.21
N PHE A 207 -9.68 2.87 -11.80
CA PHE A 207 -9.32 2.94 -10.37
C PHE A 207 -10.23 3.91 -9.61
N TYR A 208 -10.44 5.11 -10.16
CA TYR A 208 -11.30 6.12 -9.54
C TYR A 208 -12.77 5.74 -9.61
N SER A 209 -13.22 5.10 -10.69
CA SER A 209 -14.59 4.61 -10.82
C SER A 209 -14.90 3.56 -9.74
N ARG A 210 -14.00 2.58 -9.52
CA ARG A 210 -14.08 1.62 -8.41
C ARG A 210 -14.12 2.32 -7.05
N LYS A 211 -13.25 3.31 -6.83
CA LYS A 211 -13.19 4.09 -5.59
C LYS A 211 -14.48 4.86 -5.32
N GLN A 212 -15.05 5.51 -6.32
CA GLN A 212 -16.31 6.26 -6.21
C GLN A 212 -17.49 5.33 -5.91
N ALA A 213 -17.59 4.19 -6.61
CA ALA A 213 -18.62 3.19 -6.36
C ALA A 213 -18.59 2.69 -4.90
N ARG A 214 -17.39 2.47 -4.34
CA ARG A 214 -17.21 2.09 -2.92
C ARG A 214 -17.72 3.16 -1.97
N VAL A 215 -17.34 4.42 -2.20
CA VAL A 215 -17.80 5.56 -1.38
C VAL A 215 -19.33 5.69 -1.43
N SER A 216 -19.94 5.54 -2.62
CA SER A 216 -21.40 5.58 -2.79
C SER A 216 -22.10 4.46 -2.00
N LYS A 217 -21.60 3.21 -2.10
CA LYS A 217 -22.11 2.08 -1.32
C LYS A 217 -21.97 2.31 0.20
N GLY A 218 -20.88 2.91 0.64
CA GLY A 218 -20.70 3.28 2.04
C GLY A 218 -21.72 4.31 2.52
N LYS A 219 -22.00 5.35 1.71
CA LYS A 219 -23.02 6.35 1.99
C LYS A 219 -24.43 5.74 2.02
N SER A 220 -24.77 4.84 1.10
CA SER A 220 -26.08 4.17 1.08
C SER A 220 -26.27 3.24 2.28
N ALA A 221 -25.22 2.52 2.71
CA ALA A 221 -25.25 1.71 3.92
C ALA A 221 -25.44 2.57 5.19
N PHE A 222 -24.74 3.72 5.27
CA PHE A 222 -24.87 4.65 6.39
C PHE A 222 -26.27 5.28 6.46
N THR A 223 -26.77 5.82 5.35
CA THR A 223 -28.13 6.41 5.30
C THR A 223 -29.20 5.41 5.70
N ARG A 224 -29.12 4.15 5.23
CA ARG A 224 -30.01 3.06 5.67
C ARG A 224 -29.92 2.80 7.17
N LYS A 225 -28.72 2.81 7.75
CA LYS A 225 -28.51 2.62 9.20
C LYS A 225 -29.11 3.76 10.02
N VAL A 226 -29.00 5.00 9.55
CA VAL A 226 -29.61 6.18 10.18
C VAL A 226 -31.13 6.11 10.09
N ALA A 227 -31.70 5.85 8.91
CA ALA A 227 -33.14 5.70 8.71
C ALA A 227 -33.75 4.64 9.64
N ASN A 228 -33.08 3.49 9.79
CA ASN A 228 -33.52 2.40 10.67
C ASN A 228 -33.41 2.70 12.18
N ARG A 229 -32.64 3.72 12.58
CA ARG A 229 -32.55 4.19 13.97
C ARG A 229 -33.54 5.31 14.26
N VAL A 230 -33.65 6.29 13.36
CA VAL A 230 -34.58 7.42 13.48
C VAL A 230 -36.04 6.95 13.37
N GLY A 231 -36.32 5.93 12.55
CA GLY A 231 -37.66 5.31 12.47
C GLY A 231 -38.13 4.61 13.76
N ARG A 232 -37.24 4.31 14.71
CA ARG A 232 -37.59 3.74 16.02
C ARG A 232 -37.80 4.79 17.11
N THR A 233 -37.50 6.08 16.85
CA THR A 233 -37.64 7.18 17.82
C THR A 233 -38.89 8.03 17.55
N ARG A 234 -40.00 7.40 17.16
CA ARG A 234 -41.34 7.98 17.41
C ARG A 234 -41.81 7.46 18.77
N THR A 235 -41.35 8.09 19.84
CA THR A 235 -42.06 8.05 21.13
C THR A 235 -43.48 8.53 20.87
N GLY A 236 -44.44 7.62 21.05
CA GLY A 236 -45.85 7.90 20.85
C GLY A 236 -46.32 8.96 21.84
N TYR A 237 -46.42 10.21 21.40
CA TYR A 237 -47.45 11.10 21.93
C TYR A 237 -48.78 10.64 21.33
N ARG A 238 -49.39 9.68 22.03
CA ARG A 238 -50.79 9.30 21.93
C ARG A 238 -51.58 10.57 22.24
N SER A 239 -52.00 11.32 21.22
CA SER A 239 -52.90 12.46 21.37
C SER A 239 -54.19 11.94 21.99
N ARG A 240 -54.32 12.17 23.30
CA ARG A 240 -55.55 11.93 24.07
C ARG A 240 -56.66 12.75 23.42
N SER A 241 -57.75 12.05 23.12
CA SER A 241 -59.09 12.55 22.91
C SER A 241 -59.41 13.75 23.81
N GLY A 242 -59.75 14.88 23.21
CA GLY A 242 -60.41 16.00 23.86
C GLY A 242 -61.66 16.34 23.06
N GLY A 243 -62.77 15.68 23.39
CA GLY A 243 -64.09 16.11 22.92
C GLY A 243 -64.41 17.48 23.52
N VAL A 244 -64.94 18.37 22.68
CA VAL A 244 -65.62 19.58 23.13
C VAL A 244 -67.07 19.40 22.74
N GLY A 245 -67.92 19.28 23.75
CA GLY A 245 -69.35 19.12 23.61
C GLY A 245 -70.10 20.45 23.55
N LYS A 246 -71.33 20.34 23.03
CA LYS A 246 -72.47 21.26 23.01
C LYS A 246 -72.26 22.60 22.32
#